data_AF-A0A0Q5TDS5-F1
#
_entry.id   AF-A0A0Q5TDS5-F1
#
_cell.length_a   1.000
_cell.length_b   1.000
_cell.length_c   1.000
_cell.angle_alpha   90.00
_cell.angle_beta   90.00
_cell.angle_gamma   90.00
#
_symmetry.space_group_name_H-M   'P 1'
#
loop_
_entity.id
_entity.type
_entity.pdbx_description
1 polymer ?
#
loop_
_entity_poly.entity_id
_entity_poly.type
_entity_poly.pdbx_seq_one_letter_code
_entity_poly.pdbx_strand_id
1 'polypeptide(L)'
;MKTFLLCLLLSCGQFSIAQSVVLYQNENKGGAPVPPDLDKKYGSQPTNNFETPYSIQKRFQNAFQRILGSEMRQNLSIRATLYLNEQGKADYLFFSLANPFYPTTGQTAKPESLNLDSLSKVVQIGIQPFADSLISRRTIGRKAVIGMYAALNFSNLPAGVPHAVKDSVIRTLAEAVETRDTMRVKELSLSRALLTSVPDVIYRFPNLERLFLADNDIENASIDLSRLPKLQQLDLSGNILKTNAISLPKNKTLHSLNLLKNQMDDIPPVAKSCKKLQTLWLGSNQITALKNSSFRRVRRLRDLNLYKAELTSVPKGISKMKRLEVLDLYYNQLEVLPKSICKLKRLTHLAISHNQISALPEKIYKLKNVHTLYAHHNHLSKLPERIVQMQNLKILDLGYNWLTQFPNELVAFTNLQELDLSANNFPEFPQQLLQIKKLDKLYLRGNPFLGEDRETRYNRQFSLLKDRNIEVFY
;
A
#
# COMPACT_ATOMS: atom_id res chain seq x y z
N MET A 1 42.99 -35.78 -12.24
CA MET A 1 43.19 -36.44 -10.93
C MET A 1 43.10 -35.36 -9.86
N LYS A 2 42.03 -35.31 -9.07
CA LYS A 2 41.90 -35.95 -7.73
C LYS A 2 42.96 -35.38 -6.75
N THR A 3 42.68 -34.84 -5.55
CA THR A 3 41.55 -34.96 -4.61
C THR A 3 41.84 -34.10 -3.35
N PHE A 4 40.78 -33.58 -2.72
CA PHE A 4 40.45 -33.51 -1.27
C PHE A 4 41.51 -33.08 -0.22
N LEU A 5 41.27 -32.01 0.55
CA LEU A 5 40.47 -31.90 1.80
C LEU A 5 41.28 -32.26 3.06
N LEU A 6 41.47 -31.29 3.97
CA LEU A 6 41.51 -31.59 5.40
C LEU A 6 40.96 -30.43 6.23
N CYS A 7 39.87 -30.74 6.94
CA CYS A 7 39.24 -29.93 7.98
C CYS A 7 40.13 -29.83 9.22
N LEU A 8 40.00 -28.73 9.97
CA LEU A 8 40.17 -28.72 11.42
C LEU A 8 39.19 -27.71 12.05
N LEU A 9 38.08 -28.26 12.54
CA LEU A 9 37.25 -27.66 13.58
C LEU A 9 37.89 -28.01 14.93
N LEU A 10 37.98 -27.05 15.85
CA LEU A 10 37.78 -27.26 17.30
C LEU A 10 37.55 -25.90 18.01
N SER A 11 36.25 -25.59 18.15
CA SER A 11 35.50 -25.04 19.29
C SER A 11 36.09 -24.00 20.28
N CYS A 12 35.20 -23.03 20.55
CA CYS A 12 34.96 -22.28 21.80
C CYS A 12 35.63 -20.91 21.98
N GLY A 13 35.01 -19.93 21.32
CA GLY A 13 34.82 -18.58 21.84
C GLY A 13 33.70 -17.91 21.05
N GLN A 14 32.52 -17.70 21.64
CA GLN A 14 31.44 -16.91 21.04
C GLN A 14 31.87 -15.43 20.98
N PHE A 15 32.74 -15.10 20.03
CA PHE A 15 32.77 -13.77 19.45
C PHE A 15 32.08 -13.90 18.10
N SER A 16 30.85 -13.40 18.01
CA SER A 16 30.20 -13.16 16.73
C SER A 16 31.04 -12.09 16.02
N ILE A 17 32.04 -12.51 15.23
CA ILE A 17 32.70 -11.62 14.29
C ILE A 17 31.59 -11.18 13.34
N ALA A 18 31.26 -9.89 13.37
CA ALA A 18 30.28 -9.33 12.45
C ALA A 18 30.76 -9.61 11.03
N GLN A 19 30.00 -10.40 10.28
CA GLN A 19 30.27 -10.58 8.85
C GLN A 19 30.15 -9.20 8.19
N SER A 20 31.23 -8.73 7.56
CA SER A 20 31.23 -7.43 6.87
C SER A 20 30.25 -7.44 5.70
N VAL A 21 29.55 -6.32 5.50
CA VAL A 21 28.56 -6.19 4.42
C VAL A 21 29.27 -6.21 3.07
N VAL A 22 28.74 -6.98 2.13
CA VAL A 22 29.25 -7.02 0.76
C VAL A 22 28.74 -5.79 0.00
N LEU A 23 29.65 -4.91 -0.41
CA LEU A 23 29.35 -3.71 -1.20
C LEU A 23 29.57 -3.96 -2.69
N TYR A 24 28.60 -3.54 -3.52
CA TYR A 24 28.73 -3.59 -4.98
C TYR A 24 28.29 -2.28 -5.63
N GLN A 25 29.08 -1.82 -6.59
CA GLN A 25 28.77 -0.68 -7.45
C GLN A 25 28.43 -1.18 -8.86
N ASN A 26 27.33 -0.70 -9.43
CA ASN A 26 27.06 -0.95 -10.85
C ASN A 26 27.71 0.11 -11.75
N GLU A 27 28.39 -0.34 -12.81
CA GLU A 27 29.03 0.49 -13.85
C GLU A 27 28.06 0.88 -14.99
N ASN A 28 26.88 0.27 -15.10
CA ASN A 28 25.93 0.52 -16.20
C ASN A 28 24.86 1.58 -15.91
N LYS A 29 24.73 2.53 -16.83
CA LYS A 29 23.73 3.62 -16.85
C LYS A 29 22.29 3.08 -16.84
N GLY A 30 21.56 3.23 -15.73
CA GLY A 30 20.09 3.23 -15.73
C GLY A 30 19.36 2.36 -14.71
N GLY A 31 20.03 1.43 -14.02
CA GLY A 31 19.40 0.58 -13.00
C GLY A 31 20.42 -0.21 -12.19
N ALA A 32 20.08 -0.65 -10.98
CA ALA A 32 20.92 -1.59 -10.23
C ALA A 32 20.68 -3.00 -10.81
N PRO A 33 21.65 -3.65 -11.49
CA PRO A 33 21.55 -5.03 -11.93
C PRO A 33 21.89 -5.86 -10.71
N VAL A 34 20.84 -6.33 -10.05
CA VAL A 34 20.97 -7.29 -8.97
C VAL A 34 21.40 -8.63 -9.59
N PRO A 35 22.35 -9.37 -8.98
CA PRO A 35 22.59 -10.77 -9.34
C PRO A 35 21.26 -11.56 -9.29
N PRO A 36 20.81 -12.20 -10.40
CA PRO A 36 19.50 -12.85 -10.48
C PRO A 36 19.22 -13.89 -9.38
N ASP A 37 20.28 -14.47 -8.81
CA ASP A 37 20.19 -15.49 -7.76
C ASP A 37 19.95 -14.89 -6.36
N LEU A 38 20.32 -13.64 -6.11
CA LEU A 38 20.14 -13.00 -4.80
C LEU A 38 18.66 -12.64 -4.56
N ASP A 39 17.96 -12.09 -5.54
CA ASP A 39 16.53 -11.79 -5.38
C ASP A 39 15.72 -13.04 -5.04
N LYS A 40 16.01 -14.17 -5.70
CA LYS A 40 15.41 -15.47 -5.37
C LYS A 40 15.75 -15.91 -3.94
N LYS A 41 17.01 -15.78 -3.52
CA LYS A 41 17.49 -16.17 -2.18
C LYS A 41 16.83 -15.37 -1.04
N TYR A 42 16.45 -14.13 -1.30
CA TYR A 42 15.76 -13.25 -0.33
C TYR A 42 14.24 -13.22 -0.53
N GLY A 43 13.71 -14.08 -1.42
CA GLY A 43 12.28 -14.24 -1.63
C GLY A 43 11.60 -13.04 -2.31
N SER A 44 12.36 -12.14 -2.94
CA SER A 44 11.79 -11.01 -3.67
C SER A 44 11.37 -11.44 -5.06
N GLN A 45 10.10 -11.24 -5.39
CA GLN A 45 9.66 -11.28 -6.79
C GLN A 45 10.01 -9.97 -7.49
N PRO A 46 10.43 -9.97 -8.77
CA PRO A 46 10.90 -8.77 -9.49
C PRO A 46 9.88 -7.62 -9.60
N THR A 47 8.63 -7.83 -9.18
CA THR A 47 7.52 -6.89 -9.38
C THR A 47 6.80 -6.48 -8.10
N ASN A 48 7.22 -6.94 -6.92
CA ASN A 48 6.47 -6.68 -5.68
C ASN A 48 7.18 -5.71 -4.73
N ASN A 49 6.75 -4.45 -4.81
CA ASN A 49 6.74 -3.45 -3.74
C ASN A 49 8.03 -3.32 -2.91
N PHE A 50 8.98 -2.54 -3.43
CA PHE A 50 10.01 -1.92 -2.61
C PHE A 50 9.34 -1.06 -1.54
N GLU A 51 9.29 -1.55 -0.30
CA GLU A 51 9.01 -0.66 0.81
C GLU A 51 10.32 0.05 1.16
N THR A 52 10.30 1.39 1.14
CA THR A 52 11.39 2.26 1.60
C THR A 52 10.98 2.85 2.95
N PRO A 53 11.19 2.18 4.10
CA PRO A 53 10.90 2.77 5.39
C PRO A 53 11.55 4.15 5.53
N TYR A 54 10.77 5.15 5.97
CA TYR A 54 11.25 6.53 6.03
C TYR A 54 12.54 6.65 6.86
N SER A 55 12.62 5.94 7.98
CA SER A 55 13.80 5.94 8.85
C SER A 55 15.06 5.42 8.16
N ILE A 56 14.95 4.31 7.42
CA ILE A 56 16.07 3.74 6.64
C ILE A 56 16.44 4.68 5.51
N GLN A 57 15.45 5.17 4.76
CA GLN A 57 15.65 6.12 3.66
C GLN A 57 16.34 7.41 4.13
N LYS A 58 15.96 7.93 5.30
CA LYS A 58 16.56 9.13 5.89
C LYS A 58 17.98 8.87 6.39
N ARG A 59 18.23 7.73 7.06
CA ARG A 59 19.59 7.33 7.47
C ARG A 59 20.50 7.16 6.25
N PHE A 60 20.01 6.54 5.19
CA PHE A 60 20.71 6.39 3.91
C PHE A 60 21.06 7.75 3.31
N GLN A 61 20.07 8.65 3.16
CA GLN A 61 20.32 10.02 2.68
C GLN A 61 21.35 10.77 3.53
N ASN A 62 21.24 10.69 4.86
CA ASN A 62 22.18 11.36 5.77
C ASN A 62 23.59 10.77 5.66
N ALA A 63 23.74 9.45 5.47
CA ALA A 63 25.04 8.82 5.29
C ALA A 63 25.73 9.35 4.02
N PHE A 64 25.02 9.37 2.90
CA PHE A 64 25.54 9.92 1.65
C PHE A 64 25.84 11.42 1.73
N GLN A 65 25.00 12.20 2.41
CA GLN A 65 25.30 13.61 2.66
C GLN A 65 26.57 13.81 3.49
N ARG A 66 26.89 12.92 4.45
CA ARG A 66 28.14 13.02 5.22
C ARG A 66 29.37 12.68 4.39
N ILE A 67 29.25 11.68 3.52
CA ILE A 67 30.37 11.23 2.66
C ILE A 67 30.66 12.25 1.57
N LEU A 68 29.61 12.85 0.98
CA LEU A 68 29.72 13.76 -0.14
C LEU A 68 29.69 15.23 0.33
N GLY A 69 30.74 15.97 -0.01
CA GLY A 69 30.83 17.43 0.21
C GLY A 69 29.66 18.20 -0.42
N SER A 70 29.35 19.39 0.12
CA SER A 70 28.18 20.20 -0.28
C SER A 70 28.13 20.52 -1.78
N GLU A 71 29.29 20.71 -2.42
CA GLU A 71 29.43 20.95 -3.86
C GLU A 71 29.10 19.68 -4.68
N MET A 72 29.64 18.52 -4.28
CA MET A 72 29.40 17.23 -4.93
C MET A 72 27.97 16.70 -4.77
N ARG A 73 27.20 17.27 -3.83
CA ARG A 73 25.77 16.98 -3.71
C ARG A 73 24.98 17.58 -4.86
N GLN A 74 25.45 18.63 -5.56
CA GLN A 74 24.69 19.25 -6.65
C GLN A 74 24.69 18.30 -7.84
N ASN A 75 23.50 17.90 -8.30
CA ASN A 75 23.31 17.05 -9.47
C ASN A 75 23.75 15.58 -9.27
N LEU A 76 23.37 14.97 -8.14
CA LEU A 76 23.60 13.54 -7.95
C LEU A 76 22.33 12.82 -7.47
N SER A 77 21.96 11.77 -8.18
CA SER A 77 20.93 10.84 -7.78
C SER A 77 21.55 9.48 -7.49
N ILE A 78 21.07 8.86 -6.43
CA ILE A 78 21.64 7.63 -5.90
C ILE A 78 20.51 6.64 -5.76
N ARG A 79 20.67 5.48 -6.39
CA ARG A 79 19.80 4.33 -6.19
C ARG A 79 20.58 3.29 -5.43
N ALA A 80 19.94 2.65 -4.46
CA ALA A 80 20.54 1.53 -3.76
C ALA A 80 19.52 0.43 -3.50
N THR A 81 20.02 -0.79 -3.41
CA THR A 81 19.26 -1.98 -3.04
C THR A 81 19.99 -2.66 -1.89
N LEU A 82 19.27 -2.89 -0.81
CA LEU A 82 19.76 -3.45 0.43
C LEU A 82 19.14 -4.83 0.66
N TYR A 83 19.98 -5.83 0.87
CA TYR A 83 19.57 -7.19 1.22
C TYR A 83 19.80 -7.38 2.71
N LEU A 84 18.72 -7.65 3.44
CA LEU A 84 18.72 -7.78 4.89
C LEU A 84 18.47 -9.23 5.29
N ASN A 85 19.26 -9.75 6.22
CA ASN A 85 19.01 -11.04 6.87
C ASN A 85 17.85 -10.97 7.87
N GLU A 86 17.53 -12.11 8.47
CA GLU A 86 16.46 -12.27 9.47
C GLU A 86 16.73 -11.51 10.78
N GLN A 87 17.97 -11.09 11.03
CA GLN A 87 18.32 -10.20 12.14
C GLN A 87 18.13 -8.72 11.78
N GLY A 88 17.68 -8.43 10.56
CA GLY A 88 17.52 -7.08 10.03
C GLY A 88 18.83 -6.36 9.71
N LYS A 89 19.97 -7.09 9.72
CA LYS A 89 21.29 -6.57 9.35
C LYS A 89 21.50 -6.70 7.84
N ALA A 90 22.29 -5.78 7.28
CA ALA A 90 22.67 -5.84 5.88
C ALA A 90 23.60 -7.02 5.62
N ASP A 91 23.29 -7.83 4.61
CA ASP A 91 24.22 -8.80 4.03
C ASP A 91 24.88 -8.23 2.76
N TYR A 92 24.09 -7.50 1.96
CA TYR A 92 24.55 -6.89 0.71
C TYR A 92 23.98 -5.48 0.55
N LEU A 93 24.78 -4.55 0.05
CA LEU A 93 24.35 -3.21 -0.37
C LEU A 93 24.87 -2.93 -1.79
N PHE A 94 23.94 -2.83 -2.72
CA PHE A 94 24.18 -2.42 -4.10
C PHE A 94 23.84 -0.95 -4.24
N PHE A 95 24.67 -0.15 -4.89
CA PHE A 95 24.31 1.22 -5.22
C PHE A 95 24.82 1.67 -6.59
N SER A 96 24.18 2.69 -7.14
CA SER A 96 24.59 3.37 -8.35
C SER A 96 24.40 4.87 -8.22
N LEU A 97 25.35 5.60 -8.80
CA LEU A 97 25.38 7.06 -8.87
C LEU A 97 24.99 7.46 -10.29
N ALA A 98 24.06 8.42 -10.42
CA ALA A 98 23.60 8.92 -11.71
C ALA A 98 23.37 10.43 -11.65
N ASN A 99 23.70 11.13 -12.73
CA ASN A 99 23.41 12.55 -12.89
C ASN A 99 21.89 12.72 -13.14
N PRO A 100 21.15 13.55 -12.37
CA PRO A 100 19.70 13.69 -12.49
C PRO A 100 19.25 14.35 -13.81
N PHE A 101 20.15 15.06 -14.53
CA PHE A 101 19.85 15.70 -15.81
C PHE A 101 20.51 14.96 -16.98
N TYR A 102 19.77 14.02 -17.58
CA TYR A 102 19.89 13.77 -19.01
C TYR A 102 18.64 14.36 -19.67
N PRO A 103 18.72 15.53 -20.34
CA PRO A 103 17.60 15.99 -21.15
C PRO A 103 17.42 15.03 -22.33
N THR A 104 16.20 14.55 -22.54
CA THR A 104 15.76 13.80 -23.72
C THR A 104 15.71 14.66 -24.99
N THR A 105 16.22 15.89 -24.95
CA THR A 105 16.28 16.79 -26.11
C THR A 105 17.62 17.52 -26.08
N GLY A 106 18.35 17.41 -27.19
CA GLY A 106 19.71 17.95 -27.30
C GLY A 106 19.73 19.48 -27.25
N GLN A 107 20.45 20.03 -26.27
CA GLN A 107 21.31 21.23 -26.32
C GLN A 107 21.80 21.55 -24.89
N THR A 108 23.04 21.22 -24.56
CA THR A 108 24.22 22.12 -24.42
C THR A 108 24.16 23.15 -23.29
N ALA A 109 24.45 22.68 -22.08
CA ALA A 109 25.57 23.18 -21.28
C ALA A 109 26.07 21.99 -20.45
N LYS A 110 27.28 21.48 -20.72
CA LYS A 110 27.92 20.45 -19.89
C LYS A 110 28.42 21.15 -18.62
N PRO A 111 27.86 20.88 -17.42
CA PRO A 111 28.62 21.14 -16.21
C PRO A 111 29.90 20.31 -16.30
N GLU A 112 31.01 20.76 -15.67
CA GLU A 112 32.21 19.94 -15.52
C GLU A 112 31.82 18.50 -15.19
N SER A 113 32.24 17.56 -16.02
CA SER A 113 31.78 16.18 -15.91
C SER A 113 32.27 15.61 -14.57
N LEU A 114 31.36 15.51 -13.60
CA LEU A 114 31.60 14.80 -12.34
C LEU A 114 32.24 13.44 -12.66
N ASN A 115 33.43 13.19 -12.12
CA ASN A 115 34.09 11.89 -12.26
C ASN A 115 33.37 10.87 -11.36
N LEU A 116 32.35 10.23 -11.92
CA LEU A 116 31.50 9.29 -11.21
C LEU A 116 32.31 8.10 -10.67
N ASP A 117 33.36 7.64 -11.34
CA ASP A 117 34.15 6.49 -10.89
C ASP A 117 34.96 6.82 -9.63
N SER A 118 35.59 8.00 -9.58
CA SER A 118 36.27 8.48 -8.38
C SER A 118 35.28 8.69 -7.23
N LEU A 119 34.12 9.29 -7.50
CA LEU A 119 33.08 9.50 -6.50
C LEU A 119 32.52 8.18 -5.97
N SER A 120 32.34 7.19 -6.84
CA SER A 120 31.86 5.88 -6.42
C SER A 120 32.83 5.18 -5.49
N LYS A 121 34.16 5.29 -5.73
CA LYS A 121 35.17 4.74 -4.82
C LYS A 121 35.14 5.43 -3.45
N VAL A 122 35.01 6.76 -3.43
CA VAL A 122 34.85 7.53 -2.18
C VAL A 122 33.59 7.09 -1.43
N VAL A 123 32.47 6.96 -2.14
CA VAL A 123 31.22 6.46 -1.59
C VAL A 123 31.35 5.03 -1.07
N GLN A 124 31.95 4.12 -1.82
CA GLN A 124 32.10 2.72 -1.45
C GLN A 124 32.86 2.59 -0.13
N ILE A 125 33.95 3.34 0.05
CA ILE A 125 34.70 3.38 1.32
C ILE A 125 33.85 4.03 2.42
N GLY A 126 33.23 5.18 2.13
CA GLY A 126 32.51 5.97 3.12
C GLY A 126 31.18 5.36 3.59
N ILE A 127 30.54 4.49 2.79
CA ILE A 127 29.22 3.93 3.09
C ILE A 127 29.29 2.65 3.93
N GLN A 128 30.46 2.01 4.01
CA GLN A 128 30.67 0.79 4.79
C GLN A 128 30.23 0.93 6.26
N PRO A 129 30.57 2.00 7.01
CA PRO A 129 30.11 2.14 8.40
C PRO A 129 28.59 2.27 8.54
N PHE A 130 27.92 2.88 7.55
CA PHE A 130 26.45 2.91 7.52
C PHE A 130 25.89 1.51 7.30
N ALA A 131 26.46 0.75 6.36
CA ALA A 131 26.02 -0.61 6.04
C ALA A 131 26.20 -1.55 7.25
N ASP A 132 27.38 -1.54 7.88
CA ASP A 132 27.70 -2.40 9.02
C ASP A 132 26.85 -2.08 10.27
N SER A 133 26.48 -0.80 10.46
CA SER A 133 25.66 -0.34 11.60
C SER A 133 24.15 -0.37 11.35
N LEU A 134 23.72 -0.75 10.14
CA LEU A 134 22.32 -0.77 9.79
C LEU A 134 21.61 -2.00 10.39
N ILE A 135 20.66 -1.73 11.28
CA ILE A 135 19.68 -2.71 11.76
C ILE A 135 18.29 -2.16 11.48
N SER A 136 17.53 -2.86 10.64
CA SER A 136 16.13 -2.57 10.35
C SER A 136 15.24 -3.39 11.29
N ARG A 137 14.61 -2.73 12.27
CA ARG A 137 13.66 -3.40 13.18
C ARG A 137 12.44 -3.96 12.45
N ARG A 138 12.09 -3.37 11.30
CA ARG A 138 10.95 -3.73 10.45
C ARG A 138 11.06 -5.10 9.81
N THR A 139 12.28 -5.58 9.63
CA THR A 139 12.55 -6.81 8.88
C THR A 139 13.03 -7.94 9.77
N ILE A 140 13.18 -7.71 11.09
CA ILE A 140 13.56 -8.78 12.03
C ILE A 140 12.54 -9.93 11.93
N GLY A 141 13.05 -11.16 11.81
CA GLY A 141 12.29 -12.39 11.64
C GLY A 141 12.09 -12.83 10.19
N ARG A 142 12.54 -12.05 9.20
CA ARG A 142 12.51 -12.46 7.78
C ARG A 142 13.64 -11.83 6.97
N LYS A 143 14.03 -12.49 5.88
CA LYS A 143 14.86 -11.85 4.85
C LYS A 143 14.07 -10.76 4.13
N ALA A 144 14.74 -9.68 3.73
CA ALA A 144 14.08 -8.58 3.04
C ALA A 144 15.00 -7.90 2.01
N VAL A 145 14.38 -7.31 0.98
CA VAL A 145 15.04 -6.47 -0.01
C VAL A 145 14.43 -5.07 0.06
N ILE A 146 15.26 -4.06 0.27
CA ILE A 146 14.85 -2.66 0.41
C ILE A 146 15.51 -1.85 -0.70
N GLY A 147 14.72 -1.32 -1.61
CA GLY A 147 15.16 -0.27 -2.52
C GLY A 147 15.27 1.05 -1.75
N MET A 148 16.20 1.91 -2.14
CA MET A 148 16.39 3.24 -1.57
C MET A 148 16.76 4.22 -2.67
N TYR A 149 16.33 5.47 -2.51
CA TYR A 149 16.63 6.53 -3.45
C TYR A 149 17.00 7.83 -2.73
N ALA A 150 18.15 8.42 -3.08
CA ALA A 150 18.55 9.73 -2.62
C ALA A 150 18.81 10.64 -3.81
N ALA A 151 17.99 11.68 -3.99
CA ALA A 151 18.39 12.84 -4.76
C ALA A 151 19.18 13.75 -3.82
N LEU A 152 20.46 13.92 -4.09
CA LEU A 152 21.29 14.92 -3.44
C LEU A 152 21.14 16.19 -4.29
N ASN A 153 20.63 17.24 -3.64
CA ASN A 153 20.27 18.59 -4.12
C ASN A 153 19.03 18.76 -5.02
N PHE A 154 18.01 19.36 -4.39
CA PHE A 154 17.43 20.63 -4.85
C PHE A 154 17.80 21.69 -3.80
N SER A 155 18.66 22.63 -4.13
CA SER A 155 18.62 23.94 -3.49
C SER A 155 17.20 24.47 -3.69
N ASN A 156 16.47 24.70 -2.59
CA ASN A 156 15.13 25.27 -2.59
C ASN A 156 14.10 24.50 -3.44
N LEU A 157 13.66 23.31 -2.99
CA LEU A 157 12.20 23.19 -2.91
C LEU A 157 11.81 24.28 -1.90
N PRO A 158 10.93 25.24 -2.25
CA PRO A 158 10.39 26.13 -1.24
C PRO A 158 9.96 25.22 -0.09
N ALA A 159 10.35 25.54 1.15
CA ALA A 159 9.62 25.05 2.31
C ALA A 159 8.14 25.15 1.92
N GLY A 160 7.49 24.00 1.72
CA GLY A 160 6.31 23.91 0.85
C GLY A 160 5.41 25.09 1.13
N VAL A 161 5.05 25.85 0.07
CA VAL A 161 4.26 27.10 0.11
C VAL A 161 3.60 27.22 1.46
N PRO A 162 3.97 28.16 2.36
CA PRO A 162 3.44 28.21 3.71
C PRO A 162 1.93 28.08 3.61
N HIS A 163 1.43 26.87 3.83
CA HIS A 163 0.02 26.62 3.81
C HIS A 163 -0.37 27.32 5.08
N ALA A 164 -1.01 28.50 4.93
CA ALA A 164 -1.43 29.38 6.01
C ALA A 164 -1.60 28.52 7.25
N VAL A 165 -0.62 28.58 8.15
CA VAL A 165 -0.54 27.64 9.26
C VAL A 165 -1.82 27.92 10.01
N LYS A 166 -2.81 27.03 9.85
CA LYS A 166 -3.97 27.08 10.72
C LYS A 166 -3.34 26.84 12.07
N ASP A 167 -3.27 27.87 12.91
CA ASP A 167 -2.64 27.85 14.24
C ASP A 167 -3.16 26.73 15.17
N SER A 168 -4.12 25.91 14.70
CA SER A 168 -4.58 24.68 15.32
C SER A 168 -3.80 23.41 14.90
N VAL A 169 -2.78 23.49 14.04
CA VAL A 169 -2.05 22.35 13.46
C VAL A 169 -0.56 22.47 13.75
N ILE A 170 0.00 21.46 14.41
CA ILE A 170 1.44 21.34 14.69
C ILE A 170 2.04 20.20 13.85
N ARG A 171 3.21 20.41 13.25
CA ARG A 171 3.83 19.44 12.31
C ARG A 171 5.19 18.89 12.74
N THR A 172 5.77 19.42 13.81
CA THR A 172 7.09 18.96 14.28
C THR A 172 7.12 18.82 15.81
N LEU A 173 8.06 18.01 16.30
CA LEU A 173 8.31 17.90 17.74
C LEU A 173 8.78 19.24 18.35
N ALA A 174 9.64 19.98 17.64
CA ALA A 174 10.14 21.27 18.11
C ALA A 174 8.99 22.27 18.30
N GLU A 175 8.13 22.43 17.28
CA GLU A 175 6.93 23.26 17.36
C GLU A 175 5.99 22.79 18.49
N ALA A 176 5.82 21.47 18.66
CA ALA A 176 5.03 20.90 19.75
C ALA A 176 5.60 21.24 21.14
N VAL A 177 6.92 21.39 21.27
CA VAL A 177 7.60 21.79 22.51
C VAL A 177 7.53 23.30 22.74
N GLU A 178 7.59 24.10 21.68
CA GLU A 178 7.63 25.56 21.77
C GLU A 178 6.23 26.21 21.87
N THR A 179 5.18 25.51 21.43
CA THR A 179 3.81 26.04 21.42
C THR A 179 3.35 26.41 22.83
N ARG A 180 2.96 27.67 23.01
CA ARG A 180 2.44 28.23 24.27
C ARG A 180 0.91 28.12 24.36
N ASP A 181 0.20 28.43 23.28
CA ASP A 181 -1.27 28.31 23.22
C ASP A 181 -1.68 26.86 22.93
N THR A 182 -1.59 26.01 23.96
CA THR A 182 -1.89 24.59 23.83
C THR A 182 -3.38 24.29 23.66
N MET A 183 -4.25 25.25 23.99
CA MET A 183 -5.71 25.09 23.91
C MET A 183 -6.23 25.21 22.48
N ARG A 184 -5.54 25.95 21.61
CA ARG A 184 -5.95 26.14 20.22
C ARG A 184 -5.63 24.95 19.31
N VAL A 185 -4.68 24.10 19.72
CA VAL A 185 -4.20 22.96 18.92
C VAL A 185 -5.26 21.86 18.85
N LYS A 186 -5.66 21.53 17.62
CA LYS A 186 -6.63 20.47 17.30
C LYS A 186 -6.00 19.31 16.53
N GLU A 187 -4.83 19.53 15.94
CA GLU A 187 -4.14 18.53 15.14
C GLU A 187 -2.65 18.54 15.42
N LEU A 188 -2.10 17.35 15.62
CA LEU A 188 -0.68 17.12 15.81
C LEU A 188 -0.24 16.05 14.80
N SER A 189 0.57 16.48 13.84
CA SER A 189 1.10 15.64 12.77
C SER A 189 2.59 15.44 12.95
N LEU A 190 2.97 14.35 13.60
CA LEU A 190 4.36 13.92 13.78
C LEU A 190 4.69 12.73 12.87
N SER A 191 4.11 12.71 11.67
CA SER A 191 4.44 11.73 10.64
C SER A 191 5.89 11.90 10.20
N ARG A 192 6.61 10.79 9.96
CA ARG A 192 8.01 10.83 9.50
C ARG A 192 8.96 11.57 10.45
N ALA A 193 8.71 11.48 11.76
CA ALA A 193 9.49 12.13 12.80
C ALA A 193 10.54 11.19 13.45
N LEU A 194 10.79 10.02 12.86
CA LEU A 194 11.73 9.01 13.36
C LEU A 194 11.39 8.50 14.78
N LEU A 195 10.11 8.56 15.16
CA LEU A 195 9.64 8.14 16.47
C LEU A 195 9.74 6.61 16.62
N THR A 196 10.19 6.14 17.77
CA THR A 196 10.16 4.71 18.14
C THR A 196 9.08 4.38 19.18
N SER A 197 8.47 5.42 19.76
CA SER A 197 7.38 5.35 20.72
C SER A 197 6.50 6.59 20.54
N VAL A 198 5.29 6.55 21.11
CA VAL A 198 4.42 7.73 21.16
C VAL A 198 5.00 8.74 22.17
N PRO A 199 5.29 9.99 21.77
CA PRO A 199 5.93 10.97 22.65
C PRO A 199 4.93 11.60 23.64
N ASP A 200 5.36 11.89 24.87
CA ASP A 200 4.50 12.50 25.90
C ASP A 200 4.01 13.91 25.55
N VAL A 201 4.68 14.60 24.63
CA VAL A 201 4.29 15.94 24.18
C VAL A 201 2.85 16.02 23.66
N ILE A 202 2.29 14.90 23.17
CA ILE A 202 0.90 14.86 22.69
C ILE A 202 -0.09 15.29 23.78
N TYR A 203 0.22 15.04 25.05
CA TYR A 203 -0.67 15.31 26.17
C TYR A 203 -0.71 16.78 26.59
N ARG A 204 0.12 17.64 25.98
CA ARG A 204 0.05 19.08 26.19
C ARG A 204 -1.20 19.71 25.60
N PHE A 205 -1.84 19.03 24.65
CA PHE A 205 -2.92 19.57 23.81
C PHE A 205 -4.28 18.94 24.18
N PRO A 206 -5.00 19.48 25.19
CA PRO A 206 -6.25 18.87 25.67
C PRO A 206 -7.40 18.92 24.65
N ASN A 207 -7.31 19.81 23.65
CA ASN A 207 -8.28 19.95 22.57
C ASN A 207 -7.91 19.17 21.30
N LEU A 208 -6.90 18.31 21.36
CA LEU A 208 -6.45 17.51 20.22
C LEU A 208 -7.56 16.60 19.70
N GLU A 209 -7.92 16.77 18.43
CA GLU A 209 -8.94 16.01 17.72
C GLU A 209 -8.30 14.96 16.79
N ARG A 210 -7.12 15.26 16.23
CA ARG A 210 -6.42 14.41 15.24
C ARG A 210 -4.95 14.26 15.60
N LEU A 211 -4.49 13.01 15.67
CA LEU A 211 -3.10 12.66 15.94
C LEU A 211 -2.57 11.80 14.79
N PHE A 212 -1.60 12.33 14.04
CA PHE A 212 -0.95 11.63 12.95
C PHE A 212 0.48 11.26 13.33
N LEU A 213 0.77 9.96 13.35
CA LEU A 213 2.05 9.36 13.70
C LEU A 213 2.54 8.43 12.59
N ALA A 214 2.14 8.71 11.34
CA ALA A 214 2.39 7.82 10.22
C ALA A 214 3.87 7.74 9.83
N ASP A 215 4.30 6.63 9.23
CA ASP A 215 5.66 6.43 8.71
C ASP A 215 6.76 6.68 9.77
N ASN A 216 6.55 6.19 10.99
CA ASN A 216 7.53 6.16 12.09
C ASN A 216 7.89 4.71 12.46
N ASP A 217 8.84 4.47 13.36
CA ASP A 217 9.22 3.12 13.82
C ASP A 217 8.59 2.78 15.18
N ILE A 218 7.33 3.18 15.43
CA ILE A 218 6.64 2.92 16.70
C ILE A 218 6.33 1.43 16.83
N GLU A 219 6.84 0.83 17.90
CA GLU A 219 6.61 -0.58 18.22
C GLU A 219 5.48 -0.80 19.20
N ASN A 220 5.26 0.16 20.10
CA ASN A 220 4.20 0.13 21.09
C ASN A 220 3.49 1.49 21.14
N ALA A 221 2.16 1.45 21.05
CA ALA A 221 1.31 2.63 21.14
C ALA A 221 0.39 2.51 22.36
N SER A 222 0.87 3.00 23.50
CA SER A 222 0.07 3.17 24.72
C SER A 222 -0.32 4.63 24.84
N ILE A 223 -1.60 4.95 24.61
CA ILE A 223 -2.10 6.32 24.64
C ILE A 223 -3.20 6.42 25.69
N ASP A 224 -2.96 7.24 26.71
CA ASP A 224 -3.95 7.54 27.73
C ASP A 224 -4.99 8.53 27.19
N LEU A 225 -6.09 7.99 26.68
CA LEU A 225 -7.18 8.77 26.12
C LEU A 225 -7.98 9.55 27.18
N SER A 226 -7.75 9.35 28.48
CA SER A 226 -8.32 10.24 29.51
C SER A 226 -7.71 11.65 29.44
N ARG A 227 -6.46 11.74 28.99
CA ARG A 227 -5.72 13.00 28.78
C ARG A 227 -5.97 13.62 27.42
N LEU A 228 -6.61 12.90 26.50
CA LEU A 228 -6.95 13.34 25.15
C LEU A 228 -8.46 13.21 24.90
N PRO A 229 -9.30 13.94 25.66
CA PRO A 229 -10.74 13.71 25.70
C PRO A 229 -11.46 14.05 24.39
N LYS A 230 -10.83 14.80 23.47
CA LYS A 230 -11.41 15.19 22.18
C LYS A 230 -10.87 14.40 21.00
N LEU A 231 -9.97 13.43 21.20
CA LEU A 231 -9.34 12.71 20.10
C LEU A 231 -10.35 11.87 19.32
N GLN A 232 -10.45 12.12 18.02
CA GLN A 232 -11.39 11.49 17.09
C GLN A 232 -10.71 10.62 16.04
N GLN A 233 -9.51 11.01 15.61
CA GLN A 233 -8.74 10.31 14.60
C GLN A 233 -7.33 10.04 15.11
N LEU A 234 -6.92 8.79 14.96
CA LEU A 234 -5.56 8.34 15.25
C LEU A 234 -5.01 7.62 14.03
N ASP A 235 -3.91 8.14 13.51
CA ASP A 235 -3.17 7.51 12.42
C ASP A 235 -1.83 7.00 12.92
N LEU A 236 -1.67 5.68 12.86
CA LEU A 236 -0.49 4.94 13.23
C LEU A 236 0.01 4.10 12.02
N SER A 237 -0.36 4.49 10.81
CA SER A 237 0.04 3.75 9.60
C SER A 237 1.54 3.78 9.36
N GLY A 238 2.09 2.76 8.71
CA GLY A 238 3.52 2.71 8.39
C GLY A 238 4.44 2.53 9.59
N ASN A 239 3.97 1.93 10.68
CA ASN A 239 4.75 1.65 11.90
C ASN A 239 5.13 0.15 12.00
N ILE A 240 5.65 -0.29 13.15
CA ILE A 240 6.00 -1.69 13.43
C ILE A 240 5.08 -2.29 14.50
N LEU A 241 3.82 -1.86 14.53
CA LEU A 241 2.85 -2.30 15.53
C LEU A 241 2.37 -3.73 15.25
N LYS A 242 2.47 -4.58 16.27
CA LYS A 242 1.81 -5.88 16.31
C LYS A 242 0.38 -5.74 16.86
N THR A 243 -0.46 -6.73 16.62
CA THR A 243 -1.90 -6.75 17.00
C THR A 243 -2.18 -6.36 18.46
N ASN A 244 -1.31 -6.76 19.40
CA ASN A 244 -1.47 -6.49 20.83
C ASN A 244 -0.63 -5.32 21.35
N ALA A 245 0.14 -4.65 20.49
CA ALA A 245 1.04 -3.56 20.88
C ALA A 245 0.33 -2.19 21.00
N ILE A 246 -1.00 -2.19 20.90
CA ILE A 246 -1.82 -0.98 20.98
C ILE A 246 -2.72 -1.06 22.20
N SER A 247 -2.49 -0.15 23.13
CA SER A 247 -3.30 0.02 24.34
C SER A 247 -3.97 1.38 24.30
N LEU A 248 -5.28 1.37 24.03
CA LEU A 248 -6.15 2.53 24.22
C LEU A 248 -7.20 2.16 25.28
N PRO A 249 -7.17 2.79 26.47
CA PRO A 249 -8.22 2.65 27.47
C PRO A 249 -9.59 2.94 26.87
N LYS A 250 -10.67 2.51 27.54
CA LYS A 250 -12.05 2.70 27.06
C LYS A 250 -12.29 4.17 26.70
N ASN A 251 -12.46 4.44 25.41
CA ASN A 251 -12.67 5.78 24.91
C ASN A 251 -14.02 5.92 24.17
N LYS A 252 -14.57 7.13 24.25
CA LYS A 252 -15.90 7.49 23.72
C LYS A 252 -15.84 8.48 22.55
N THR A 253 -14.67 8.82 22.05
CA THR A 253 -14.50 9.89 21.04
C THR A 253 -13.80 9.42 19.76
N LEU A 254 -13.00 8.36 19.81
CA LEU A 254 -12.28 7.86 18.64
C LEU A 254 -13.26 7.23 17.64
N HIS A 255 -13.29 7.81 16.43
CA HIS A 255 -14.12 7.40 15.30
C HIS A 255 -13.31 6.71 14.20
N SER A 256 -12.05 7.12 14.03
CA SER A 256 -11.18 6.60 12.97
C SER A 256 -9.84 6.14 13.56
N LEU A 257 -9.43 4.93 13.18
CA LEU A 257 -8.16 4.34 13.54
C LEU A 257 -7.50 3.79 12.26
N ASN A 258 -6.43 4.43 11.83
CA ASN A 258 -5.63 4.00 10.69
C ASN A 258 -4.41 3.21 11.17
N LEU A 259 -4.34 1.95 10.76
CA LEU A 259 -3.29 0.98 11.10
C LEU A 259 -2.71 0.32 9.84
N LEU A 260 -2.89 0.95 8.68
CA LEU A 260 -2.31 0.49 7.42
C LEU A 260 -0.80 0.26 7.56
N LYS A 261 -0.24 -0.71 6.83
CA LYS A 261 1.22 -0.92 6.76
C LYS A 261 1.87 -1.09 8.14
N ASN A 262 1.40 -2.08 8.89
CA ASN A 262 1.95 -2.49 10.19
C ASN A 262 2.20 -4.02 10.17
N GLN A 263 2.35 -4.64 11.35
CA GLN A 263 2.62 -6.08 11.50
C GLN A 263 1.45 -6.79 12.19
N MET A 264 0.20 -6.44 11.82
CA MET A 264 -0.99 -7.06 12.40
C MET A 264 -1.32 -8.39 11.74
N ASP A 265 -1.79 -9.33 12.56
CA ASP A 265 -2.25 -10.66 12.16
C ASP A 265 -3.77 -10.86 12.38
N ASP A 266 -4.45 -9.94 13.08
CA ASP A 266 -5.89 -9.97 13.34
C ASP A 266 -6.43 -8.54 13.55
N ILE A 267 -7.76 -8.40 13.65
CA ILE A 267 -8.40 -7.18 14.12
C ILE A 267 -8.00 -6.95 15.59
N PRO A 268 -7.30 -5.84 15.90
CA PRO A 268 -6.68 -5.66 17.21
C PRO A 268 -7.73 -5.50 18.31
N PRO A 269 -7.47 -5.96 19.56
CA PRO A 269 -8.41 -5.87 20.67
C PRO A 269 -8.94 -4.46 20.92
N VAL A 270 -8.15 -3.43 20.62
CA VAL A 270 -8.52 -2.02 20.73
C VAL A 270 -9.75 -1.64 19.89
N ALA A 271 -9.93 -2.25 18.72
CA ALA A 271 -11.13 -2.02 17.91
C ALA A 271 -12.41 -2.51 18.63
N LYS A 272 -12.28 -3.47 19.56
CA LYS A 272 -13.37 -4.02 20.36
C LYS A 272 -13.69 -3.15 21.59
N SER A 273 -12.75 -2.32 22.05
CA SER A 273 -12.90 -1.43 23.21
C SER A 273 -13.40 -0.02 22.80
N CYS A 274 -13.00 0.50 21.64
CA CYS A 274 -13.40 1.80 21.11
C CYS A 274 -14.86 1.80 20.62
N LYS A 275 -15.80 2.09 21.53
CA LYS A 275 -17.25 1.99 21.26
C LYS A 275 -17.79 2.97 20.21
N LYS A 276 -17.04 3.99 19.80
CA LYS A 276 -17.46 4.92 18.73
C LYS A 276 -16.71 4.73 17.42
N LEU A 277 -15.82 3.74 17.35
CA LEU A 277 -15.04 3.46 16.15
C LEU A 277 -15.97 3.09 14.99
N GLN A 278 -15.82 3.83 13.89
CA GLN A 278 -16.58 3.68 12.65
C GLN A 278 -15.67 3.31 11.48
N THR A 279 -14.43 3.78 11.49
CA THR A 279 -13.44 3.52 10.45
C THR A 279 -12.25 2.78 11.04
N LEU A 280 -11.89 1.67 10.41
CA LEU A 280 -10.72 0.87 10.77
C LEU A 280 -10.00 0.45 9.49
N TRP A 281 -8.77 0.92 9.32
CA TRP A 281 -7.94 0.54 8.18
C TRP A 281 -6.79 -0.35 8.61
N LEU A 282 -6.74 -1.55 8.04
CA LEU A 282 -5.82 -2.63 8.38
C LEU A 282 -5.11 -3.21 7.15
N GLY A 283 -5.28 -2.61 5.98
CA GLY A 283 -4.58 -3.04 4.78
C GLY A 283 -3.04 -2.98 4.87
N SER A 284 -2.36 -3.73 4.00
CA SER A 284 -0.90 -3.93 4.01
C SER A 284 -0.37 -4.42 5.36
N ASN A 285 -1.13 -5.29 6.03
CA ASN A 285 -0.71 -6.05 7.21
C ASN A 285 -0.61 -7.55 6.86
N GLN A 286 -0.21 -8.39 7.81
CA GLN A 286 0.01 -9.83 7.64
C GLN A 286 -1.20 -10.64 8.17
N ILE A 287 -2.42 -10.24 7.79
CA ILE A 287 -3.67 -10.83 8.30
C ILE A 287 -4.03 -12.05 7.45
N THR A 288 -3.22 -13.10 7.56
CA THR A 288 -3.36 -14.31 6.73
C THR A 288 -4.66 -15.08 7.00
N ALA A 289 -5.16 -15.09 8.24
CA ALA A 289 -6.37 -15.83 8.62
C ALA A 289 -7.19 -15.14 9.72
N LEU A 290 -8.33 -14.53 9.33
CA LEU A 290 -9.33 -14.04 10.27
C LEU A 290 -10.21 -15.18 10.81
N LYS A 291 -10.57 -15.10 12.10
CA LYS A 291 -11.48 -16.04 12.76
C LYS A 291 -12.87 -15.42 12.94
N ASN A 292 -13.88 -16.26 13.18
CA ASN A 292 -15.22 -15.74 13.51
C ASN A 292 -15.21 -14.81 14.74
N SER A 293 -14.28 -15.05 15.68
CA SER A 293 -14.06 -14.24 16.87
C SER A 293 -13.42 -12.88 16.59
N SER A 294 -12.69 -12.71 15.49
CA SER A 294 -12.06 -11.44 15.07
C SER A 294 -13.11 -10.32 14.98
N PHE A 295 -14.28 -10.65 14.41
CA PHE A 295 -15.41 -9.73 14.22
C PHE A 295 -16.29 -9.54 15.46
N ARG A 296 -15.96 -10.15 16.61
CA ARG A 296 -16.73 -10.00 17.83
C ARG A 296 -16.59 -8.57 18.37
N ARG A 297 -17.72 -7.96 18.74
CA ARG A 297 -17.82 -6.62 19.35
C ARG A 297 -17.41 -5.41 18.48
N VAL A 298 -16.96 -5.60 17.24
CA VAL A 298 -16.70 -4.52 16.26
C VAL A 298 -17.90 -4.15 15.39
N ARG A 299 -19.12 -4.23 15.95
CA ARG A 299 -20.39 -4.13 15.18
C ARG A 299 -20.73 -2.73 14.68
N ARG A 300 -19.96 -1.71 15.08
CA ARG A 300 -20.23 -0.29 14.81
C ARG A 300 -19.46 0.26 13.60
N LEU A 301 -18.47 -0.48 13.13
CA LEU A 301 -17.71 -0.13 11.94
C LEU A 301 -18.65 0.04 10.73
N ARG A 302 -18.39 1.11 10.00
CA ARG A 302 -18.99 1.50 8.73
C ARG A 302 -17.99 1.36 7.59
N ASP A 303 -16.71 1.54 7.87
CA ASP A 303 -15.63 1.38 6.90
C ASP A 303 -14.58 0.42 7.48
N LEU A 304 -14.35 -0.68 6.75
CA LEU A 304 -13.31 -1.65 7.04
C LEU A 304 -12.44 -1.83 5.79
N ASN A 305 -11.18 -1.43 5.91
CA ASN A 305 -10.18 -1.65 4.89
C ASN A 305 -9.26 -2.82 5.27
N LEU A 306 -9.23 -3.85 4.42
CA LEU A 306 -8.36 -5.01 4.47
C LEU A 306 -7.61 -5.17 3.13
N TYR A 307 -7.31 -4.05 2.46
CA TYR A 307 -6.54 -4.00 1.22
C TYR A 307 -5.19 -4.68 1.40
N LYS A 308 -4.79 -5.62 0.54
CA LYS A 308 -3.46 -6.24 0.59
C LYS A 308 -3.10 -6.76 1.99
N ALA A 309 -4.02 -7.48 2.61
CA ALA A 309 -3.88 -8.01 3.96
C ALA A 309 -3.46 -9.49 3.99
N GLU A 310 -3.13 -10.06 2.82
CA GLU A 310 -2.74 -11.48 2.64
C GLU A 310 -3.85 -12.48 2.99
N LEU A 311 -5.12 -12.06 2.92
CA LEU A 311 -6.26 -12.91 3.26
C LEU A 311 -6.46 -14.02 2.22
N THR A 312 -6.48 -15.27 2.68
CA THR A 312 -6.89 -16.43 1.88
C THR A 312 -8.39 -16.72 2.02
N SER A 313 -9.01 -16.29 3.12
CA SER A 313 -10.45 -16.43 3.33
C SER A 313 -11.01 -15.35 4.25
N VAL A 314 -12.32 -15.09 4.12
CA VAL A 314 -13.08 -14.26 5.07
C VAL A 314 -14.07 -15.16 5.82
N PRO A 315 -14.03 -15.24 7.16
CA PRO A 315 -14.89 -16.15 7.91
C PRO A 315 -16.32 -15.61 8.01
N LYS A 316 -17.29 -16.51 8.30
CA LYS A 316 -18.72 -16.17 8.39
C LYS A 316 -19.06 -15.09 9.43
N GLY A 317 -18.13 -14.82 10.36
CA GLY A 317 -18.19 -13.78 11.38
C GLY A 317 -18.34 -12.36 10.83
N ILE A 318 -17.90 -12.09 9.60
CA ILE A 318 -18.05 -10.79 8.92
C ILE A 318 -19.52 -10.32 8.95
N SER A 319 -20.47 -11.25 8.86
CA SER A 319 -21.91 -10.97 8.91
C SER A 319 -22.41 -10.30 10.20
N LYS A 320 -21.59 -10.20 11.25
CA LYS A 320 -21.89 -9.47 12.49
C LYS A 320 -21.70 -7.96 12.35
N MET A 321 -20.98 -7.47 11.33
CA MET A 321 -20.75 -6.05 11.06
C MET A 321 -21.96 -5.41 10.35
N LYS A 322 -23.10 -5.37 11.02
CA LYS A 322 -24.38 -4.94 10.42
C LYS A 322 -24.44 -3.49 9.95
N ARG A 323 -23.50 -2.65 10.40
CA ARG A 323 -23.38 -1.24 10.02
C ARG A 323 -22.37 -0.98 8.92
N LEU A 324 -21.72 -2.01 8.39
CA LEU A 324 -20.69 -1.86 7.37
C LEU A 324 -21.30 -1.30 6.08
N GLU A 325 -20.70 -0.21 5.61
CA GLU A 325 -21.05 0.57 4.42
C GLU A 325 -19.96 0.43 3.35
N VAL A 326 -18.70 0.34 3.74
CA VAL A 326 -17.54 0.13 2.86
C VAL A 326 -16.77 -1.10 3.34
N LEU A 327 -16.50 -2.02 2.42
CA LEU A 327 -15.64 -3.17 2.64
C LEU A 327 -14.63 -3.27 1.49
N ASP A 328 -13.37 -3.05 1.83
CA ASP A 328 -12.25 -3.17 0.90
C ASP A 328 -11.47 -4.46 1.19
N LEU A 329 -11.48 -5.39 0.23
CA LEU A 329 -10.77 -6.66 0.21
C LEU A 329 -9.84 -6.76 -1.01
N TYR A 330 -9.47 -5.63 -1.60
CA TYR A 330 -8.65 -5.54 -2.80
C TYR A 330 -7.23 -6.12 -2.57
N TYR A 331 -6.60 -6.74 -3.58
CA TYR A 331 -5.24 -7.33 -3.51
C TYR A 331 -5.08 -8.41 -2.43
N ASN A 332 -6.05 -9.31 -2.28
CA ASN A 332 -5.92 -10.47 -1.40
C ASN A 332 -5.79 -11.76 -2.22
N GLN A 333 -5.87 -12.92 -1.55
CA GLN A 333 -5.74 -14.24 -2.16
C GLN A 333 -7.06 -15.03 -2.00
N LEU A 334 -8.19 -14.32 -2.09
CA LEU A 334 -9.50 -14.93 -1.88
C LEU A 334 -9.92 -15.74 -3.11
N GLU A 335 -10.15 -17.04 -2.93
CA GLU A 335 -10.76 -17.90 -3.97
C GLU A 335 -12.29 -17.83 -3.94
N VAL A 336 -12.87 -17.57 -2.78
CA VAL A 336 -14.32 -17.51 -2.56
C VAL A 336 -14.71 -16.41 -1.58
N LEU A 337 -15.83 -15.75 -1.83
CA LEU A 337 -16.48 -14.91 -0.83
C LEU A 337 -17.41 -15.74 0.07
N PRO A 338 -17.40 -15.55 1.40
CA PRO A 338 -18.32 -16.26 2.26
C PRO A 338 -19.76 -15.85 1.96
N LYS A 339 -20.69 -16.82 1.83
CA LYS A 339 -22.14 -16.55 1.66
C LYS A 339 -22.72 -15.58 2.71
N SER A 340 -22.05 -15.45 3.85
CA SER A 340 -22.41 -14.55 4.94
C SER A 340 -22.24 -13.05 4.61
N ILE A 341 -21.42 -12.70 3.61
CA ILE A 341 -21.21 -11.32 3.15
C ILE A 341 -22.54 -10.70 2.69
N CYS A 342 -23.43 -11.51 2.10
CA CYS A 342 -24.77 -11.12 1.66
C CYS A 342 -25.71 -10.68 2.81
N LYS A 343 -25.26 -10.76 4.07
CA LYS A 343 -25.98 -10.29 5.26
C LYS A 343 -25.59 -8.85 5.67
N LEU A 344 -24.67 -8.20 4.95
CA LEU A 344 -24.23 -6.81 5.17
C LEU A 344 -25.16 -5.83 4.44
N LYS A 345 -26.36 -5.63 4.99
CA LYS A 345 -27.45 -4.89 4.32
C LYS A 345 -27.18 -3.41 4.06
N ARG A 346 -26.22 -2.82 4.77
CA ARG A 346 -25.84 -1.41 4.63
C ARG A 346 -24.66 -1.18 3.69
N LEU A 347 -24.12 -2.25 3.10
CA LEU A 347 -22.97 -2.13 2.22
C LEU A 347 -23.35 -1.29 0.99
N THR A 348 -22.52 -0.31 0.70
CA THR A 348 -22.61 0.65 -0.41
C THR A 348 -21.46 0.46 -1.40
N HIS A 349 -20.29 0.08 -0.90
CA HIS A 349 -19.09 -0.16 -1.70
C HIS A 349 -18.50 -1.52 -1.32
N LEU A 350 -18.25 -2.35 -2.33
CA LEU A 350 -17.58 -3.64 -2.18
C LEU A 350 -16.43 -3.73 -3.18
N ALA A 351 -15.19 -3.69 -2.67
CA ALA A 351 -14.00 -3.89 -3.49
C ALA A 351 -13.42 -5.27 -3.22
N ILE A 352 -13.38 -6.12 -4.25
CA ILE A 352 -12.88 -7.50 -4.21
C ILE A 352 -11.90 -7.78 -5.36
N SER A 353 -11.43 -6.73 -6.04
CA SER A 353 -10.52 -6.85 -7.17
C SER A 353 -9.15 -7.40 -6.78
N HIS A 354 -8.41 -7.90 -7.76
CA HIS A 354 -7.10 -8.54 -7.56
C HIS A 354 -7.17 -9.63 -6.50
N ASN A 355 -8.03 -10.61 -6.75
CA ASN A 355 -8.16 -11.83 -5.96
C ASN A 355 -8.22 -13.03 -6.94
N GLN A 356 -8.63 -14.20 -6.47
CA GLN A 356 -8.73 -15.43 -7.26
C GLN A 356 -10.18 -15.93 -7.30
N ILE A 357 -11.15 -15.02 -7.21
CA ILE A 357 -12.56 -15.35 -7.01
C ILE A 357 -13.14 -15.93 -8.29
N SER A 358 -13.59 -17.19 -8.22
CA SER A 358 -14.19 -17.90 -9.37
C SER A 358 -15.69 -17.63 -9.55
N ALA A 359 -16.39 -17.30 -8.47
CA ALA A 359 -17.82 -16.97 -8.51
C ALA A 359 -18.24 -16.03 -7.37
N LEU A 360 -19.18 -15.13 -7.68
CA LEU A 360 -19.90 -14.37 -6.66
C LEU A 360 -20.93 -15.26 -5.95
N PRO A 361 -21.21 -15.05 -4.64
CA PRO A 361 -22.24 -15.81 -3.94
C PRO A 361 -23.61 -15.64 -4.60
N GLU A 362 -24.39 -16.72 -4.76
CA GLU A 362 -25.74 -16.68 -5.37
C GLU A 362 -26.66 -15.62 -4.76
N LYS A 363 -26.50 -15.34 -3.46
CA LYS A 363 -27.30 -14.36 -2.71
C LYS A 363 -26.70 -12.96 -2.70
N ILE A 364 -25.73 -12.63 -3.56
CA ILE A 364 -25.12 -11.29 -3.64
C ILE A 364 -26.16 -10.19 -3.87
N TYR A 365 -27.25 -10.53 -4.59
CA TYR A 365 -28.41 -9.68 -4.84
C TYR A 365 -29.10 -9.13 -3.58
N LYS A 366 -28.79 -9.70 -2.41
CA LYS A 366 -29.27 -9.24 -1.10
C LYS A 366 -28.59 -7.96 -0.62
N LEU A 367 -27.50 -7.52 -1.26
CA LEU A 367 -26.79 -6.28 -1.00
C LEU A 367 -27.45 -5.11 -1.75
N LYS A 368 -28.69 -4.78 -1.38
CA LYS A 368 -29.55 -3.82 -2.11
C LYS A 368 -29.01 -2.39 -2.17
N ASN A 369 -28.12 -2.01 -1.25
CA ASN A 369 -27.59 -0.64 -1.15
C ASN A 369 -26.23 -0.47 -1.84
N VAL A 370 -25.68 -1.52 -2.48
CA VAL A 370 -24.39 -1.42 -3.17
C VAL A 370 -24.56 -0.58 -4.43
N HIS A 371 -23.77 0.49 -4.52
CA HIS A 371 -23.66 1.36 -5.68
C HIS A 371 -22.44 1.01 -6.53
N THR A 372 -21.39 0.50 -5.89
CA THR A 372 -20.10 0.21 -6.54
C THR A 372 -19.63 -1.19 -6.18
N LEU A 373 -19.38 -2.00 -7.22
CA LEU A 373 -18.77 -3.32 -7.11
C LEU A 373 -17.53 -3.37 -7.99
N TYR A 374 -16.35 -3.34 -7.36
CA TYR A 374 -15.08 -3.58 -8.04
C TYR A 374 -14.72 -5.06 -7.92
N ALA A 375 -14.72 -5.79 -9.03
CA ALA A 375 -14.45 -7.22 -9.10
C ALA A 375 -13.46 -7.59 -10.22
N HIS A 376 -12.70 -6.63 -10.73
CA HIS A 376 -11.70 -6.88 -11.76
C HIS A 376 -10.51 -7.71 -11.28
N HIS A 377 -9.73 -8.27 -12.20
CA HIS A 377 -8.58 -9.13 -11.89
C HIS A 377 -8.98 -10.26 -10.93
N ASN A 378 -9.92 -11.08 -11.38
CA ASN A 378 -10.42 -12.27 -10.70
C ASN A 378 -10.59 -13.40 -11.74
N HIS A 379 -11.20 -14.51 -11.33
CA HIS A 379 -11.44 -15.69 -12.17
C HIS A 379 -12.93 -15.87 -12.51
N LEU A 380 -13.70 -14.77 -12.54
CA LEU A 380 -15.15 -14.85 -12.76
C LEU A 380 -15.45 -15.29 -14.18
N SER A 381 -16.24 -16.37 -14.33
CA SER A 381 -16.71 -16.87 -15.63
C SER A 381 -18.20 -16.64 -15.86
N LYS A 382 -18.95 -16.27 -14.81
CA LYS A 382 -20.38 -15.90 -14.88
C LYS A 382 -20.80 -15.02 -13.70
N LEU A 383 -21.94 -14.35 -13.85
CA LEU A 383 -22.63 -13.66 -12.76
C LEU A 383 -23.84 -14.49 -12.30
N PRO A 384 -24.28 -14.35 -11.03
CA PRO A 384 -25.50 -15.02 -10.59
C PRO A 384 -26.74 -14.35 -11.20
N GLU A 385 -27.69 -15.15 -11.70
CA GLU A 385 -28.91 -14.68 -12.41
C GLU A 385 -29.64 -13.52 -11.71
N ARG A 386 -29.70 -13.56 -10.38
CA ARG A 386 -30.43 -12.56 -9.57
C ARG A 386 -29.62 -11.28 -9.30
N ILE A 387 -28.40 -11.14 -9.82
CA ILE A 387 -27.55 -9.94 -9.59
C ILE A 387 -28.27 -8.66 -9.99
N VAL A 388 -29.11 -8.73 -11.04
CA VAL A 388 -29.98 -7.65 -11.51
C VAL A 388 -30.81 -7.01 -10.40
N GLN A 389 -31.15 -7.74 -9.34
CA GLN A 389 -31.94 -7.16 -8.25
C GLN A 389 -31.15 -6.19 -7.36
N MET A 390 -29.87 -5.94 -7.63
CA MET A 390 -29.05 -4.87 -7.03
C MET A 390 -29.33 -3.54 -7.74
N GLN A 391 -30.57 -3.08 -7.68
CA GLN A 391 -31.07 -1.95 -8.49
C GLN A 391 -30.38 -0.60 -8.22
N ASN A 392 -29.61 -0.48 -7.13
CA ASN A 392 -28.82 0.72 -6.83
C ASN A 392 -27.40 0.68 -7.42
N LEU A 393 -27.00 -0.42 -8.08
CA LEU A 393 -25.68 -0.57 -8.67
C LEU A 393 -25.51 0.42 -9.84
N LYS A 394 -24.47 1.25 -9.74
CA LYS A 394 -24.09 2.27 -10.72
C LYS A 394 -22.77 1.95 -11.40
N ILE A 395 -21.81 1.41 -10.65
CA ILE A 395 -20.48 1.07 -11.16
C ILE A 395 -20.26 -0.43 -10.96
N LEU A 396 -20.02 -1.13 -12.07
CA LEU A 396 -19.68 -2.55 -12.07
C LEU A 396 -18.41 -2.75 -12.89
N ASP A 397 -17.34 -3.12 -12.20
CA ASP A 397 -16.06 -3.39 -12.82
C ASP A 397 -15.77 -4.89 -12.80
N LEU A 398 -15.76 -5.50 -13.99
CA LEU A 398 -15.49 -6.90 -14.25
C LEU A 398 -14.28 -7.08 -15.18
N GLY A 399 -13.44 -6.06 -15.32
CA GLY A 399 -12.25 -6.14 -16.17
C GLY A 399 -11.32 -7.29 -15.75
N TYR A 400 -10.51 -7.84 -16.66
CA TYR A 400 -9.54 -8.89 -16.34
C TYR A 400 -10.17 -10.09 -15.60
N ASN A 401 -11.20 -10.68 -16.20
CA ASN A 401 -11.87 -11.89 -15.73
C ASN A 401 -11.92 -12.93 -16.87
N TRP A 402 -12.63 -14.03 -16.67
CA TRP A 402 -12.72 -15.15 -17.62
C TRP A 402 -14.11 -15.26 -18.27
N LEU A 403 -14.81 -14.15 -18.46
CA LEU A 403 -16.12 -14.14 -19.11
C LEU A 403 -15.96 -14.48 -20.60
N THR A 404 -16.60 -15.56 -21.04
CA THR A 404 -16.65 -15.97 -22.46
C THR A 404 -17.97 -15.58 -23.12
N GLN A 405 -19.03 -15.40 -22.33
CA GLN A 405 -20.35 -14.98 -22.77
C GLN A 405 -20.79 -13.76 -21.98
N PHE A 406 -21.49 -12.86 -22.64
CA PHE A 406 -22.03 -11.68 -21.98
C PHE A 406 -23.09 -12.08 -20.94
N PRO A 407 -23.02 -11.57 -19.70
CA PRO A 407 -24.04 -11.83 -18.71
C PRO A 407 -25.34 -11.09 -19.05
N ASN A 408 -26.32 -11.81 -19.61
CA ASN A 408 -27.60 -11.24 -20.08
C ASN A 408 -28.37 -10.50 -18.97
N GLU A 409 -28.10 -10.81 -17.71
CA GLU A 409 -28.66 -10.12 -16.54
C GLU A 409 -28.33 -8.61 -16.54
N LEU A 410 -27.22 -8.21 -17.15
CA LEU A 410 -26.76 -6.81 -17.19
C LEU A 410 -27.73 -5.89 -17.94
N VAL A 411 -28.46 -6.42 -18.94
CA VAL A 411 -29.46 -5.67 -19.72
C VAL A 411 -30.58 -5.12 -18.85
N ALA A 412 -30.91 -5.83 -17.76
CA ALA A 412 -32.04 -5.51 -16.92
C ALA A 412 -31.70 -4.53 -15.77
N PHE A 413 -30.45 -4.06 -15.66
CA PHE A 413 -30.13 -2.97 -14.75
C PHE A 413 -30.68 -1.63 -15.27
N THR A 414 -31.27 -0.86 -14.37
CA THR A 414 -31.90 0.44 -14.69
C THR A 414 -31.01 1.63 -14.33
N ASN A 415 -30.06 1.44 -13.41
CA ASN A 415 -29.22 2.51 -12.85
C ASN A 415 -27.72 2.31 -13.11
N LEU A 416 -27.33 1.32 -13.92
CA LEU A 416 -25.93 1.13 -14.27
C LEU A 416 -25.44 2.35 -15.06
N GLN A 417 -24.25 2.84 -14.75
CA GLN A 417 -23.65 4.05 -15.33
C GLN A 417 -22.27 3.75 -15.88
N GLU A 418 -21.51 2.88 -15.20
CA GLU A 418 -20.18 2.50 -15.62
C GLU A 418 -20.06 0.97 -15.60
N LEU A 419 -19.64 0.43 -16.73
CA LEU A 419 -19.41 -1.00 -16.92
C LEU A 419 -18.03 -1.21 -17.55
N ASP A 420 -17.15 -1.89 -16.81
CA ASP A 420 -15.87 -2.35 -17.34
C ASP A 420 -15.93 -3.86 -17.59
N LEU A 421 -15.71 -4.23 -18.85
CA LEU A 421 -15.63 -5.59 -19.37
C LEU A 421 -14.28 -5.85 -20.07
N SER A 422 -13.31 -4.97 -19.89
CA SER A 422 -11.98 -5.04 -20.52
C SER A 422 -11.28 -6.35 -20.17
N ALA A 423 -10.41 -6.82 -21.05
CA ALA A 423 -9.57 -8.01 -20.84
C ALA A 423 -10.36 -9.23 -20.34
N ASN A 424 -11.53 -9.49 -20.94
CA ASN A 424 -12.26 -10.75 -20.82
C ASN A 424 -12.03 -11.60 -22.08
N ASN A 425 -12.81 -12.65 -22.28
CA ASN A 425 -12.62 -13.60 -23.37
C ASN A 425 -13.83 -13.67 -24.32
N PHE A 426 -14.43 -12.51 -24.66
CA PHE A 426 -15.53 -12.44 -25.61
C PHE A 426 -15.03 -12.66 -27.06
N PRO A 427 -15.44 -13.74 -27.74
CA PRO A 427 -15.00 -14.02 -29.11
C PRO A 427 -15.64 -13.07 -30.13
N GLU A 428 -16.84 -12.57 -29.84
CA GLU A 428 -17.64 -11.70 -30.69
C GLU A 428 -18.17 -10.50 -29.91
N PHE A 429 -18.54 -9.42 -30.59
CA PHE A 429 -19.20 -8.29 -29.95
C PHE A 429 -20.53 -8.73 -29.31
N PRO A 430 -20.75 -8.49 -28.00
CA PRO A 430 -22.00 -8.87 -27.36
C PRO A 430 -23.15 -7.93 -27.74
N GLN A 431 -24.01 -8.36 -28.66
CA GLN A 431 -25.15 -7.56 -29.14
C GLN A 431 -26.09 -7.09 -28.01
N GLN A 432 -26.16 -7.85 -26.92
CA GLN A 432 -26.95 -7.53 -25.74
C GLN A 432 -26.48 -6.25 -25.02
N LEU A 433 -25.22 -5.81 -25.19
CA LEU A 433 -24.75 -4.52 -24.69
C LEU A 433 -25.60 -3.35 -25.21
N LEU A 434 -26.06 -3.44 -26.45
CA LEU A 434 -26.90 -2.43 -27.09
C LEU A 434 -28.26 -2.26 -26.39
N GLN A 435 -28.67 -3.24 -25.59
CA GLN A 435 -29.96 -3.26 -24.89
C GLN A 435 -29.88 -2.68 -23.47
N ILE A 436 -28.68 -2.46 -22.92
CA ILE A 436 -28.51 -1.83 -21.60
C ILE A 436 -29.13 -0.43 -21.67
N LYS A 437 -30.08 -0.13 -20.78
CA LYS A 437 -30.91 1.09 -20.86
C LYS A 437 -30.14 2.37 -20.54
N LYS A 438 -29.30 2.30 -19.51
CA LYS A 438 -28.52 3.43 -18.99
C LYS A 438 -27.07 2.99 -18.91
N LEU A 439 -26.19 3.78 -19.51
CA LEU A 439 -24.75 3.64 -19.40
C LEU A 439 -24.13 4.97 -19.82
N ASP A 440 -23.17 5.45 -19.05
CA ASP A 440 -22.41 6.67 -19.32
C ASP A 440 -21.02 6.28 -19.87
N LYS A 441 -20.41 5.21 -19.32
CA LYS A 441 -19.08 4.72 -19.68
C LYS A 441 -19.04 3.21 -19.89
N LEU A 442 -18.36 2.77 -20.94
CA LEU A 442 -18.17 1.36 -21.29
C LEU A 442 -16.72 1.07 -21.67
N TYR A 443 -16.08 0.15 -20.97
CA TYR A 443 -14.71 -0.29 -21.28
C TYR A 443 -14.73 -1.72 -21.81
N LEU A 444 -14.12 -1.92 -22.98
CA LEU A 444 -14.11 -3.19 -23.71
C LEU A 444 -12.70 -3.64 -24.10
N ARG A 445 -11.68 -2.80 -23.92
CA ARG A 445 -10.32 -3.02 -24.40
C ARG A 445 -9.80 -4.41 -24.05
N GLY A 446 -9.07 -5.05 -24.96
CA GLY A 446 -8.37 -6.31 -24.69
C GLY A 446 -9.25 -7.56 -24.72
N ASN A 447 -10.45 -7.48 -25.28
CA ASN A 447 -11.25 -8.66 -25.63
C ASN A 447 -10.90 -9.18 -27.04
N PRO A 448 -10.98 -10.51 -27.31
CA PRO A 448 -10.65 -11.09 -28.61
C PRO A 448 -11.38 -10.48 -29.81
N PHE A 449 -12.64 -10.08 -29.66
CA PHE A 449 -13.39 -9.45 -30.77
C PHE A 449 -12.81 -8.10 -31.23
N LEU A 450 -11.95 -7.45 -30.44
CA LEU A 450 -11.31 -6.15 -30.76
C LEU A 450 -10.03 -6.29 -31.59
N GLY A 451 -9.86 -7.38 -32.35
CA GLY A 451 -8.75 -7.59 -33.27
C GLY A 451 -8.58 -6.49 -34.33
N GLU A 452 -7.64 -6.67 -35.27
CA GLU A 452 -7.21 -5.61 -36.21
C GLU A 452 -8.37 -4.99 -37.02
N ASP A 453 -9.33 -5.80 -37.47
CA ASP A 453 -10.47 -5.35 -38.29
C ASP A 453 -11.68 -4.83 -37.47
N ARG A 454 -11.52 -4.55 -36.17
CA ARG A 454 -12.64 -4.23 -35.27
C ARG A 454 -13.49 -3.04 -35.73
N GLU A 455 -12.87 -2.00 -36.27
CA GLU A 455 -13.57 -0.79 -36.71
C GLU A 455 -14.41 -1.08 -37.95
N THR A 456 -13.97 -1.98 -38.83
CA THR A 456 -14.75 -2.41 -39.99
C THR A 456 -15.87 -3.36 -39.58
N ARG A 457 -15.55 -4.35 -38.74
CA ARG A 457 -16.46 -5.44 -38.36
C ARG A 457 -17.60 -4.99 -37.44
N TYR A 458 -17.32 -4.08 -36.51
CA TYR A 458 -18.26 -3.64 -35.48
C TYR A 458 -18.59 -2.14 -35.52
N ASN A 459 -18.29 -1.46 -36.64
CA ASN A 459 -18.58 -0.04 -36.85
C ASN A 459 -20.00 0.33 -36.40
N ARG A 460 -20.98 -0.44 -36.88
CA ARG A 460 -22.40 -0.19 -36.63
C ARG A 460 -22.71 -0.24 -35.14
N GLN A 461 -22.17 -1.24 -34.43
CA GLN A 461 -22.40 -1.41 -33.01
C GLN A 461 -21.76 -0.27 -32.20
N PHE A 462 -20.52 0.12 -32.51
CA PHE A 462 -19.88 1.26 -31.84
C PHE A 462 -20.59 2.58 -32.14
N SER A 463 -21.05 2.79 -33.37
CA SER A 463 -21.85 3.96 -33.75
C SER A 463 -23.15 4.03 -32.95
N LEU A 464 -23.89 2.92 -32.83
CA LEU A 464 -25.10 2.84 -32.01
C LEU A 464 -24.85 3.15 -30.52
N LEU A 465 -23.69 2.80 -29.98
CA LEU A 465 -23.32 3.15 -28.60
C LEU A 465 -23.00 4.65 -28.48
N LYS A 466 -22.27 5.22 -29.45
CA LYS A 466 -21.92 6.64 -29.51
C LYS A 466 -23.15 7.54 -29.69
N ASP A 467 -24.11 7.14 -30.54
CA ASP A 467 -25.39 7.84 -30.76
C ASP A 467 -26.22 7.94 -29.48
N ARG A 468 -25.98 7.04 -28.52
CA ARG A 468 -26.59 7.04 -27.19
C ARG A 468 -25.77 7.82 -26.15
N ASN A 469 -24.77 8.59 -26.58
CA ASN A 469 -23.83 9.35 -25.76
C ASN A 469 -23.05 8.50 -24.73
N ILE A 470 -22.75 7.24 -25.08
CA ILE A 470 -21.94 6.36 -24.25
C ILE A 470 -20.46 6.59 -24.60
N GLU A 471 -19.64 6.92 -23.60
CA GLU A 471 -18.18 6.97 -23.77
C GLU A 471 -17.63 5.54 -23.81
N VAL A 472 -17.17 5.10 -24.98
CA VAL A 472 -16.67 3.72 -25.18
C VAL A 472 -15.15 3.72 -25.30
N PHE A 473 -14.49 2.90 -24.49
CA PHE A 473 -13.03 2.70 -24.48
C PHE A 473 -12.71 1.30 -25.01
N TYR A 474 -12.14 1.19 -26.21
CA TYR A 474 -11.90 -0.08 -26.89
C TYR A 474 -10.61 -0.13 -27.72
#